data_AF-A0A9N9IR72-F1
#
_entry.id   AF-A0A9N9IR72-F1
#
_cell.length_a   1.000
_cell.length_b   1.000
_cell.length_c   1.000
_cell.angle_alpha   90.00
_cell.angle_beta   90.00
_cell.angle_gamma   90.00
#
_symmetry.space_group_name_H-M   'P 1'
#
loop_
_entity.id
_entity.type
_entity.pdbx_description
1 polymer ?
#
loop_
_entity_poly.entity_id
_entity_poly.type
_entity_poly.pdbx_seq_one_letter_code
_entity_poly.pdbx_strand_id
1 'polypeptide(L)'
;ENDSDMFAADYKETTNDRNENYQPNKFKVNDEFDMFADDDTFVNVTSPENKKSTKSIPDVKSVPIVVHEHATGLVDNYDDADGYYRVLLGEILDNRYHVYSHLGKGVFSSVVKARDTKTEEDVAIKIIRNNDTMYRAGMKELNILKRLMAADPENKKHVIRLYRHFEHKGHLCLVFESLSMNLREVLKRFGKDVGINIKAVRIYAQQLFLSLSLLTKCNALHADIKPDNILVSESKNTLKMCDLGSASDASENEITPYLVSRFYRAPEIIIGLPYDFALDMWSVGCTLYELYTGKILFPGRSNNQMLKLMMELKGKFSNKTLRKGQFTKQHFDDDFNFLYHETDRISNKEVIKVIVITKPVRDLKTRLLSKTSHMTDEELRLLTSFVDL
;
A
#
# COMPACT_ATOMS: atom_id res chain seq x y z
N GLU A 1 -31.26 25.24 -41.21
CA GLU A 1 -31.13 24.70 -39.85
C GLU A 1 -30.22 25.63 -39.07
N ASN A 2 -30.76 26.17 -37.98
CA ASN A 2 -30.17 26.97 -36.90
C ASN A 2 -28.82 26.39 -36.39
N ASP A 3 -27.90 27.07 -35.71
CA ASP A 3 -27.85 28.34 -34.95
C ASP A 3 -26.37 28.74 -34.71
N SER A 4 -26.16 30.05 -34.50
CA SER A 4 -25.19 30.78 -33.63
C SER A 4 -23.67 30.42 -33.62
N ASP A 5 -22.71 31.36 -33.54
CA ASP A 5 -22.54 32.43 -32.56
C ASP A 5 -21.80 33.68 -33.11
N MET A 6 -22.17 34.82 -32.52
CA MET A 6 -21.79 36.18 -32.88
C MET A 6 -20.83 36.76 -31.82
N PHE A 7 -19.81 37.48 -32.28
CA PHE A 7 -18.76 38.11 -31.47
C PHE A 7 -19.16 39.47 -30.87
N ALA A 8 -18.57 39.72 -29.70
CA ALA A 8 -18.06 41.00 -29.16
C ALA A 8 -19.03 42.13 -28.70
N ALA A 9 -18.85 42.56 -27.45
CA ALA A 9 -19.12 43.92 -27.00
C ALA A 9 -18.19 44.32 -25.83
N ASP A 10 -17.71 45.57 -25.91
CA ASP A 10 -16.76 46.32 -25.07
C ASP A 10 -17.31 46.82 -23.71
N TYR A 11 -16.38 47.43 -22.94
CA TYR A 11 -16.51 48.43 -21.84
C TYR A 11 -16.28 47.88 -20.40
N LYS A 12 -15.54 48.52 -19.47
CA LYS A 12 -14.91 49.86 -19.34
C LYS A 12 -13.93 49.85 -18.15
N GLU A 13 -12.80 50.55 -18.24
CA GLU A 13 -11.90 50.86 -17.12
C GLU A 13 -12.56 51.83 -16.12
N THR A 14 -12.38 51.56 -14.82
CA THR A 14 -12.44 52.59 -13.77
C THR A 14 -11.24 52.43 -12.84
N THR A 15 -10.37 53.43 -12.88
CA THR A 15 -9.29 53.70 -11.94
C THR A 15 -9.86 54.24 -10.64
N ASN A 16 -9.44 53.69 -9.49
CA ASN A 16 -9.33 54.48 -8.26
C ASN A 16 -8.31 53.87 -7.31
N ASP A 17 -7.29 54.68 -7.01
CA ASP A 17 -6.20 54.42 -6.09
C ASP A 17 -6.66 54.16 -4.65
N ARG A 18 -6.00 53.22 -3.98
CA ARG A 18 -5.58 53.34 -2.57
C ARG A 18 -4.43 52.36 -2.28
N ASN A 19 -3.24 52.93 -2.11
CA ASN A 19 -2.02 52.30 -1.61
C ASN A 19 -2.23 51.66 -0.24
N GLU A 20 -1.99 50.35 -0.10
CA GLU A 20 -1.35 49.77 1.10
C GLU A 20 -0.43 48.59 0.70
N ASN A 21 0.82 48.69 1.15
CA ASN A 21 1.96 47.76 1.07
C ASN A 21 1.66 46.28 0.75
N TYR A 22 2.16 45.79 -0.39
CA TYR A 22 2.30 44.35 -0.66
C TYR A 22 3.78 43.97 -0.76
N GLN A 23 4.30 43.31 0.28
CA GLN A 23 5.53 42.50 0.19
C GLN A 23 5.16 41.13 -0.40
N PRO A 24 5.92 40.55 -1.34
CA PRO A 24 5.63 39.22 -1.84
C PRO A 24 5.96 38.20 -0.75
N ASN A 25 4.92 37.61 -0.15
CA ASN A 25 5.06 36.49 0.76
C ASN A 25 5.71 35.32 0.03
N LYS A 26 6.88 34.91 0.54
CA LYS A 26 7.53 33.64 0.22
C LYS A 26 6.54 32.50 0.44
N PHE A 27 6.16 31.80 -0.63
CA PHE A 27 5.55 30.49 -0.52
C PHE A 27 6.56 29.57 0.17
N LYS A 28 6.29 29.25 1.44
CA LYS A 28 6.89 28.10 2.11
C LYS A 28 6.29 26.86 1.47
N VAL A 29 7.14 26.06 0.84
CA VAL A 29 6.83 24.68 0.47
C VAL A 29 6.59 23.94 1.77
N ASN A 30 5.34 23.60 2.06
CA ASN A 30 5.00 22.71 3.17
C ASN A 30 5.43 21.30 2.79
N ASP A 31 6.01 20.59 3.76
CA ASP A 31 6.38 19.17 3.68
C ASP A 31 5.27 18.36 3.00
N GLU A 32 5.62 17.70 1.89
CA GLU A 32 4.72 16.80 1.18
C GLU A 32 4.31 15.65 2.10
N PHE A 33 3.03 15.65 2.48
CA PHE A 33 2.37 14.57 3.19
C PHE A 33 2.33 13.32 2.29
N ASP A 34 3.30 12.41 2.49
CA ASP A 34 3.36 11.12 1.80
C ASP A 34 2.31 10.18 2.40
N MET A 35 1.13 10.12 1.79
CA MET A 35 0.00 9.28 2.20
C MET A 35 0.31 7.76 2.21
N PHE A 36 1.50 7.35 1.76
CA PHE A 36 1.98 5.97 1.75
C PHE A 36 3.12 5.72 2.76
N ALA A 37 3.46 6.70 3.60
CA ALA A 37 4.57 6.61 4.55
C ALA A 37 4.18 6.15 5.97
N ASP A 38 2.92 6.34 6.35
CA ASP A 38 2.48 6.22 7.76
C ASP A 38 1.99 4.82 8.10
N ASP A 39 2.87 3.83 8.05
CA ASP A 39 2.62 2.55 8.75
C ASP A 39 3.86 1.85 9.34
N ASP A 40 5.06 2.45 9.24
CA ASP A 40 6.31 1.77 9.64
C ASP A 40 7.24 2.60 10.55
N THR A 41 6.70 3.47 11.41
CA THR A 41 7.47 3.99 12.56
C THR A 41 7.56 2.93 13.66
N PHE A 42 8.61 2.09 13.58
CA PHE A 42 9.05 1.25 14.69
C PHE A 42 9.41 2.12 15.91
N VAL A 43 8.51 2.24 16.87
CA VAL A 43 8.81 2.83 18.18
C VAL A 43 9.48 1.75 19.04
N ASN A 44 10.80 1.87 19.23
CA ASN A 44 11.53 1.14 20.26
C ASN A 44 11.09 1.66 21.63
N VAL A 45 10.17 0.97 22.30
CA VAL A 45 9.91 1.19 23.72
C VAL A 45 10.83 0.28 24.53
N THR A 46 11.98 0.82 24.94
CA THR A 46 12.73 0.28 26.08
C THR A 46 12.08 0.76 27.36
N SER A 47 11.43 -0.13 28.09
CA SER A 47 10.83 0.14 29.40
C SER A 47 11.90 0.40 30.46
N PRO A 48 11.79 1.45 31.29
CA PRO A 48 12.43 1.48 32.59
C PRO A 48 11.52 0.80 33.62
N GLU A 49 12.17 0.04 34.49
CA GLU A 49 11.61 -0.66 35.64
C GLU A 49 10.71 0.24 36.49
N ASN A 50 9.58 -0.30 37.00
CA ASN A 50 9.01 0.27 38.21
C ASN A 50 8.35 -0.75 39.13
N LYS A 51 8.57 -0.47 40.41
CA LYS A 51 8.39 -1.30 41.59
C LYS A 51 6.91 -1.61 41.87
N LYS A 52 6.71 -2.80 42.47
CA LYS A 52 5.46 -3.28 43.06
C LYS A 52 4.90 -2.29 44.09
N SER A 53 3.61 -1.98 43.98
CA SER A 53 2.78 -1.62 45.13
C SER A 53 1.35 -2.11 44.95
N THR A 54 0.98 -3.07 45.78
CA THR A 54 -0.37 -3.60 45.98
C THR A 54 -1.29 -2.54 46.61
N LYS A 55 -2.52 -2.41 46.12
CA LYS A 55 -3.68 -1.91 46.89
C LYS A 55 -5.00 -2.35 46.25
N SER A 56 -5.93 -2.69 47.13
CA SER A 56 -7.17 -3.46 47.00
C SER A 56 -8.33 -2.75 46.29
N ILE A 57 -9.19 -3.56 45.67
CA ILE A 57 -10.48 -3.23 45.05
C ILE A 57 -11.57 -3.07 46.13
N PRO A 58 -12.54 -2.16 45.96
CA PRO A 58 -13.89 -2.36 46.49
C PRO A 58 -14.98 -2.44 45.40
N ASP A 59 -15.93 -3.34 45.65
CA ASP A 59 -17.13 -3.65 44.87
C ASP A 59 -18.02 -2.45 44.52
N VAL A 60 -18.54 -2.41 43.28
CA VAL A 60 -19.75 -1.64 42.93
C VAL A 60 -20.70 -2.49 42.09
N LYS A 61 -21.96 -2.50 42.55
CA LYS A 61 -23.10 -3.31 42.13
C LYS A 61 -23.55 -3.05 40.69
N SER A 62 -24.05 -4.11 40.06
CA SER A 62 -24.72 -4.14 38.76
C SER A 62 -26.02 -3.33 38.74
N VAL A 63 -26.21 -2.55 37.67
CA VAL A 63 -27.48 -1.87 37.34
C VAL A 63 -27.97 -2.46 36.00
N PRO A 64 -29.26 -2.83 35.85
CA PRO A 64 -29.75 -3.48 34.65
C PRO A 64 -29.85 -2.50 33.47
N ILE A 65 -29.48 -2.96 32.28
CA ILE A 65 -29.64 -2.22 31.03
C ILE A 65 -31.12 -2.29 30.61
N VAL A 66 -31.80 -1.15 30.65
CA VAL A 66 -33.13 -0.97 30.08
C VAL A 66 -33.01 -0.88 28.57
N VAL A 67 -33.68 -1.78 27.85
CA VAL A 67 -33.85 -1.73 26.40
C VAL A 67 -34.77 -0.55 26.09
N HIS A 68 -34.24 0.53 25.52
CA HIS A 68 -35.06 1.57 24.91
C HIS A 68 -35.20 1.30 23.41
N GLU A 69 -36.34 0.71 23.05
CA GLU A 69 -36.91 0.83 21.72
C GLU A 69 -37.28 2.30 21.43
N HIS A 70 -36.95 2.74 20.21
CA HIS A 70 -37.33 4.00 19.58
C HIS A 70 -36.72 5.31 20.14
N ALA A 71 -35.52 5.62 19.66
CA ALA A 71 -35.04 7.00 19.52
C ALA A 71 -34.98 7.39 18.03
N THR A 72 -36.15 7.55 17.41
CA THR A 72 -36.30 8.25 16.12
C THR A 72 -36.14 9.75 16.36
N GLY A 73 -34.91 10.29 16.21
CA GLY A 73 -34.69 11.73 16.39
C GLY A 73 -33.26 12.22 16.62
N LEU A 74 -32.24 11.40 16.43
CA LEU A 74 -30.84 11.86 16.38
C LEU A 74 -30.39 11.80 14.92
N VAL A 75 -29.93 12.92 14.39
CA VAL A 75 -29.37 13.04 13.04
C VAL A 75 -28.48 11.82 12.77
N ASP A 76 -28.83 11.09 11.72
CA ASP A 76 -28.23 9.86 11.19
C ASP A 76 -26.74 10.03 10.86
N ASN A 77 -25.91 10.35 11.86
CA ASN A 77 -24.48 10.51 11.67
C ASN A 77 -23.81 9.15 11.85
N TYR A 78 -24.06 8.29 10.86
CA TYR A 78 -23.43 6.97 10.73
C TYR A 78 -21.92 7.06 10.49
N ASP A 79 -21.44 8.26 10.15
CA ASP A 79 -20.08 8.50 9.71
C ASP A 79 -19.25 9.10 10.85
N ASP A 80 -17.95 8.78 10.91
CA ASP A 80 -17.00 9.54 11.71
C ASP A 80 -16.62 10.88 11.04
N ALA A 81 -15.88 11.73 11.75
CA ALA A 81 -15.49 13.04 11.24
C ALA A 81 -14.65 12.97 9.95
N ASP A 82 -14.04 11.81 9.68
CA ASP A 82 -13.21 11.55 8.51
C ASP A 82 -13.96 10.76 7.42
N GLY A 83 -15.28 10.59 7.55
CA GLY A 83 -16.14 9.91 6.57
C GLY A 83 -16.06 8.38 6.58
N TYR A 84 -15.52 7.74 7.63
CA TYR A 84 -15.66 6.29 7.77
C TYR A 84 -17.01 5.91 8.37
N TYR A 85 -17.56 4.79 7.89
CA TYR A 85 -18.73 4.19 8.51
C TYR A 85 -18.40 3.66 9.91
N ARG A 86 -19.22 4.02 10.90
CA ARG A 86 -19.12 3.52 12.28
C ARG A 86 -19.80 2.15 12.37
N VAL A 87 -19.02 1.12 12.04
CA VAL A 87 -19.46 -0.27 12.14
C VAL A 87 -19.73 -0.63 13.60
N LEU A 88 -20.89 -1.25 13.86
CA LEU A 88 -21.24 -1.83 15.16
C LEU A 88 -21.12 -3.35 15.10
N LEU A 89 -20.35 -3.94 16.03
CA LEU A 89 -20.28 -5.40 16.14
C LEU A 89 -21.66 -5.97 16.49
N GLY A 90 -22.11 -6.96 15.72
CA GLY A 90 -23.45 -7.54 15.79
C GLY A 90 -24.46 -6.91 14.82
N GLU A 91 -24.12 -5.84 14.11
CA GLU A 91 -25.02 -5.27 13.10
C GLU A 91 -25.15 -6.18 11.87
N ILE A 92 -26.28 -6.04 11.16
CA ILE A 92 -26.53 -6.75 9.92
C ILE A 92 -26.44 -5.77 8.75
N LEU A 93 -25.43 -5.94 7.89
CA LEU A 93 -25.28 -5.17 6.66
C LEU A 93 -26.08 -5.83 5.53
N ASP A 94 -26.72 -5.03 4.67
CA ASP A 94 -27.52 -5.50 3.53
C ASP A 94 -28.58 -6.56 3.90
N ASN A 95 -29.10 -6.51 5.14
CA ASN A 95 -30.01 -7.50 5.71
C ASN A 95 -29.53 -8.97 5.58
N ARG A 96 -28.21 -9.18 5.44
CA ARG A 96 -27.61 -10.49 5.14
C ARG A 96 -26.31 -10.78 5.88
N TYR A 97 -25.48 -9.77 6.12
CA TYR A 97 -24.13 -9.97 6.62
C TYR A 97 -24.05 -9.58 8.09
N HIS A 98 -23.96 -10.56 8.96
CA HIS A 98 -23.82 -10.33 10.40
C HIS A 98 -22.36 -10.05 10.75
N VAL A 99 -22.04 -8.80 11.08
CA VAL A 99 -20.67 -8.36 11.38
C VAL A 99 -20.27 -8.81 12.78
N TYR A 100 -19.09 -9.39 12.93
CA TYR A 100 -18.63 -9.87 14.24
C TYR A 100 -17.16 -9.55 14.57
N SER A 101 -16.37 -9.06 13.63
CA SER A 101 -14.98 -8.65 13.90
C SER A 101 -14.51 -7.54 12.97
N HIS A 102 -13.60 -6.68 13.45
CA HIS A 102 -12.85 -5.75 12.60
C HIS A 102 -11.56 -6.43 12.13
N LEU A 103 -11.26 -6.36 10.83
CA LEU A 103 -10.03 -6.90 10.26
C LEU A 103 -8.96 -5.81 10.09
N GLY A 104 -9.38 -4.58 9.75
CA GLY A 104 -8.45 -3.47 9.62
C GLY A 104 -9.13 -2.16 9.27
N LYS A 105 -8.40 -1.06 9.46
CA LYS A 105 -8.78 0.29 9.05
C LYS A 105 -7.62 0.85 8.24
N GLY A 106 -7.83 1.04 6.94
CA GLY A 106 -6.85 1.65 6.03
C GLY A 106 -7.21 3.09 5.70
N VAL A 107 -6.35 3.76 4.94
CA VAL A 107 -6.55 5.15 4.50
C VAL A 107 -7.83 5.31 3.66
N PHE A 108 -8.23 4.28 2.91
CA PHE A 108 -9.36 4.40 1.97
C PHE A 108 -10.66 3.79 2.50
N SER A 109 -10.56 2.83 3.42
CA SER A 109 -11.68 1.97 3.79
C SER A 109 -11.46 1.27 5.13
N SER A 110 -12.55 0.82 5.74
CA SER A 110 -12.53 -0.15 6.84
C SER A 110 -12.89 -1.54 6.32
N VAL A 111 -12.22 -2.57 6.82
CA VAL A 111 -12.52 -3.97 6.48
C VAL A 111 -13.02 -4.70 7.72
N VAL A 112 -14.14 -5.38 7.57
CA VAL A 112 -14.80 -6.14 8.64
C VAL A 112 -14.98 -7.59 8.23
N LYS A 113 -15.02 -8.48 9.22
CA LYS A 113 -15.40 -9.88 9.04
C LYS A 113 -16.86 -10.05 9.41
N ALA A 114 -17.60 -10.70 8.51
CA ALA A 114 -19.03 -10.95 8.69
C ALA A 114 -19.37 -12.41 8.33
N ARG A 115 -20.47 -12.90 8.89
CA ARG A 115 -21.09 -14.18 8.53
C ARG A 115 -22.22 -13.92 7.56
N ASP A 116 -22.21 -14.59 6.41
CA ASP A 116 -23.32 -14.54 5.46
C ASP A 116 -24.48 -15.41 5.96
N THR A 117 -25.66 -14.84 6.21
CA THR A 117 -26.83 -15.59 6.69
C THR A 117 -27.44 -16.54 5.66
N LYS A 118 -27.11 -16.39 4.37
CA LYS A 118 -27.62 -17.26 3.31
C LYS A 118 -26.75 -18.47 3.06
N THR A 119 -25.43 -18.31 3.08
CA THR A 119 -24.47 -19.39 2.81
C THR A 119 -23.86 -19.98 4.06
N GLU A 120 -24.02 -19.32 5.21
CA GLU A 120 -23.29 -19.61 6.45
C GLU A 120 -21.78 -19.67 6.22
N GLU A 121 -21.23 -18.82 5.36
CA GLU A 121 -19.79 -18.71 5.16
C GLU A 121 -19.26 -17.39 5.73
N ASP A 122 -17.99 -17.40 6.11
CA ASP A 122 -17.28 -16.19 6.52
C ASP A 122 -16.91 -15.37 5.28
N VAL A 123 -17.17 -14.07 5.34
CA VAL A 123 -16.83 -13.10 4.29
C VAL A 123 -16.08 -11.91 4.88
N ALA A 124 -15.24 -11.28 4.06
CA ALA A 124 -14.63 -10.00 4.37
C ALA A 124 -15.36 -8.89 3.61
N ILE A 125 -15.75 -7.82 4.30
CA ILE A 125 -16.48 -6.69 3.70
C ILE A 125 -15.61 -5.44 3.81
N LYS A 126 -15.19 -4.90 2.66
CA LYS A 126 -14.50 -3.62 2.55
C LYS A 126 -15.55 -2.52 2.39
N ILE A 127 -15.61 -1.61 3.36
CA ILE A 127 -16.53 -0.49 3.40
C ILE A 127 -15.73 0.76 3.06
N ILE A 128 -16.00 1.32 1.88
CA ILE A 128 -15.31 2.51 1.36
C ILE A 128 -15.80 3.74 2.12
N ARG A 129 -14.89 4.67 2.44
CA ARG A 129 -15.24 5.96 3.05
C ARG A 129 -16.26 6.73 2.21
N ASN A 130 -17.18 7.44 2.88
CA ASN A 130 -18.17 8.30 2.25
C ASN A 130 -17.50 9.62 1.83
N ASN A 131 -16.81 9.57 0.69
CA ASN A 131 -16.17 10.71 0.05
C ASN A 131 -16.19 10.45 -1.46
N ASP A 132 -16.61 11.44 -2.26
CA ASP A 132 -16.73 11.31 -3.71
C ASP A 132 -15.46 10.77 -4.39
N THR A 133 -14.28 11.20 -3.93
CA THR A 133 -12.99 10.74 -4.48
C THR A 133 -12.77 9.26 -4.16
N MET A 134 -13.08 8.86 -2.93
CA MET A 134 -12.95 7.48 -2.47
C MET A 134 -13.98 6.56 -3.12
N TYR A 135 -15.20 7.04 -3.30
CA TYR A 135 -16.25 6.32 -4.02
C TYR A 135 -15.85 6.07 -5.48
N ARG A 136 -15.33 7.10 -6.18
CA ARG A 136 -14.81 6.93 -7.56
C ARG A 136 -13.66 5.92 -7.62
N ALA A 137 -12.73 5.98 -6.67
CA ALA A 137 -11.63 5.01 -6.56
C ALA A 137 -12.16 3.58 -6.30
N GLY A 138 -13.12 3.41 -5.39
CA GLY A 138 -13.78 2.13 -5.11
C GLY A 138 -14.55 1.57 -6.31
N MET A 139 -15.17 2.43 -7.12
CA MET A 139 -15.81 2.03 -8.38
C MET A 139 -14.79 1.60 -9.44
N LYS A 140 -13.63 2.27 -9.53
CA LYS A 140 -12.51 1.80 -10.36
C LYS A 140 -12.03 0.41 -9.91
N GLU A 141 -11.81 0.22 -8.61
CA GLU A 141 -11.43 -1.06 -8.01
C GLU A 141 -12.46 -2.17 -8.35
N LEU A 142 -13.75 -1.88 -8.18
CA LEU A 142 -14.84 -2.80 -8.52
C LEU A 142 -14.81 -3.24 -9.99
N ASN A 143 -14.57 -2.30 -10.91
CA ASN A 143 -14.52 -2.59 -12.34
C ASN A 143 -13.31 -3.46 -12.71
N ILE A 144 -12.14 -3.18 -12.12
CA ILE A 144 -10.93 -4.00 -12.31
C ILE A 144 -11.17 -5.41 -11.76
N LEU A 145 -11.73 -5.54 -10.56
CA LEU A 145 -12.08 -6.82 -9.94
C LEU A 145 -13.03 -7.64 -10.82
N LYS A 146 -14.11 -7.02 -11.35
CA LYS A 146 -15.04 -7.70 -12.26
C LYS A 146 -14.34 -8.23 -13.52
N ARG A 147 -13.44 -7.43 -14.11
CA ARG A 147 -12.64 -7.83 -15.27
C ARG A 147 -11.72 -9.02 -14.96
N LEU A 148 -11.01 -8.97 -13.84
CA LEU A 148 -10.13 -10.05 -13.39
C LEU A 148 -10.91 -11.35 -13.14
N MET A 149 -12.09 -11.25 -12.51
CA MET A 149 -12.96 -12.41 -12.25
C MET A 149 -13.50 -13.07 -13.50
N ALA A 150 -13.84 -12.28 -14.52
CA ALA A 150 -14.28 -12.79 -15.82
C ALA A 150 -13.14 -13.49 -16.58
N ALA A 151 -11.90 -13.02 -16.40
CA ALA A 151 -10.72 -13.60 -17.02
C ALA A 151 -10.15 -14.84 -16.30
N ASP A 152 -10.56 -15.08 -15.04
CA ASP A 152 -10.25 -16.28 -14.25
C ASP A 152 -11.53 -16.89 -13.60
N PRO A 153 -12.37 -17.60 -14.38
CA PRO A 153 -13.56 -18.28 -13.85
C PRO A 153 -13.22 -19.43 -12.89
N GLU A 154 -12.07 -20.08 -13.08
CA GLU A 154 -11.65 -21.26 -12.33
C GLU A 154 -10.92 -20.93 -11.02
N ASN A 155 -10.68 -19.65 -10.72
CA ASN A 155 -10.02 -19.18 -9.50
C ASN A 155 -8.59 -19.73 -9.32
N LYS A 156 -7.84 -19.85 -10.42
CA LYS A 156 -6.49 -20.45 -10.47
C LYS A 156 -5.37 -19.41 -10.52
N LYS A 157 -5.71 -18.12 -10.52
CA LYS A 157 -4.75 -17.02 -10.69
C LYS A 157 -4.43 -16.26 -9.41
N HIS A 158 -4.84 -16.76 -8.25
CA HIS A 158 -4.38 -16.25 -6.95
C HIS A 158 -4.65 -14.76 -6.70
N VAL A 159 -5.75 -14.23 -7.24
CA VAL A 159 -6.28 -12.90 -6.91
C VAL A 159 -7.52 -13.06 -6.03
N ILE A 160 -7.73 -12.15 -5.08
CA ILE A 160 -8.88 -12.15 -4.18
C ILE A 160 -10.20 -12.15 -4.97
N ARG A 161 -11.15 -12.98 -4.56
CA ARG A 161 -12.45 -13.12 -5.20
C ARG A 161 -13.44 -12.16 -4.58
N LEU A 162 -14.00 -11.31 -5.43
CA LEU A 162 -15.18 -10.51 -5.11
C LEU A 162 -16.43 -11.37 -5.31
N TYR A 163 -17.27 -11.49 -4.29
CA TYR A 163 -18.56 -12.17 -4.39
C TYR A 163 -19.64 -11.22 -4.91
N ARG A 164 -19.73 -10.03 -4.34
CA ARG A 164 -20.68 -8.99 -4.77
C ARG A 164 -20.32 -7.63 -4.16
N HIS A 165 -21.09 -6.63 -4.55
CA HIS A 165 -21.06 -5.30 -3.94
C HIS A 165 -22.50 -4.88 -3.58
N PHE A 166 -22.61 -3.93 -2.67
CA PHE A 166 -23.86 -3.25 -2.32
C PHE A 166 -23.54 -1.85 -1.79
N GLU A 167 -24.57 -1.01 -1.66
CA GLU A 167 -24.45 0.28 -0.99
C GLU A 167 -25.15 0.21 0.36
N HIS A 168 -24.54 0.77 1.40
CA HIS A 168 -25.12 0.82 2.74
C HIS A 168 -24.87 2.18 3.35
N LYS A 169 -25.95 2.93 3.58
CA LYS A 169 -25.90 4.26 4.20
C LYS A 169 -24.90 5.21 3.54
N GLY A 170 -24.84 5.23 2.22
CA GLY A 170 -23.92 6.08 1.44
C GLY A 170 -22.52 5.51 1.21
N HIS A 171 -22.20 4.36 1.80
CA HIS A 171 -20.91 3.70 1.59
C HIS A 171 -21.00 2.59 0.55
N LEU A 172 -20.03 2.55 -0.36
CA LEU A 172 -19.81 1.40 -1.24
C LEU A 172 -19.21 0.25 -0.42
N CYS A 173 -19.85 -0.91 -0.44
CA CYS A 173 -19.42 -2.11 0.26
C CYS A 173 -19.05 -3.21 -0.75
N LEU A 174 -17.85 -3.75 -0.63
CA LEU A 174 -17.34 -4.84 -1.46
C LEU A 174 -17.20 -6.11 -0.61
N VAL A 175 -17.85 -7.20 -1.02
CA VAL A 175 -17.87 -8.49 -0.31
C VAL A 175 -16.89 -9.44 -0.97
N PHE A 176 -15.89 -9.89 -0.21
CA PHE A 176 -14.83 -10.79 -0.64
C PHE A 176 -14.88 -12.14 0.06
N GLU A 177 -14.21 -13.13 -0.52
CA GLU A 177 -13.85 -14.35 0.20
C GLU A 177 -13.04 -14.02 1.47
N SER A 178 -13.30 -14.75 2.56
CA SER A 178 -12.53 -14.59 3.80
C SER A 178 -11.25 -15.42 3.76
N LEU A 179 -10.11 -14.78 4.03
CA LEU A 179 -8.82 -15.44 4.23
C LEU A 179 -8.34 -15.26 5.67
N SER A 180 -7.24 -15.92 6.04
CA SER A 180 -6.82 -16.01 7.44
C SER A 180 -6.04 -14.77 7.90
N MET A 181 -4.94 -14.43 7.23
CA MET A 181 -4.07 -13.30 7.59
C MET A 181 -3.22 -12.86 6.39
N ASN A 182 -2.59 -11.70 6.48
CA ASN A 182 -1.61 -11.23 5.50
C ASN A 182 -0.20 -11.82 5.73
N LEU A 183 0.67 -11.77 4.73
CA LEU A 183 2.04 -12.28 4.82
C LEU A 183 2.91 -11.49 5.81
N ARG A 184 2.59 -10.22 6.07
CA ARG A 184 3.26 -9.43 7.13
C ARG A 184 3.08 -10.08 8.49
N GLU A 185 1.85 -10.46 8.84
CA GLU A 185 1.54 -11.15 10.08
C GLU A 185 2.19 -12.53 10.14
N VAL A 186 2.24 -13.25 9.02
CA VAL A 186 2.96 -14.53 8.94
C VAL A 186 4.44 -14.32 9.32
N LEU A 187 5.12 -13.35 8.72
CA LEU A 187 6.52 -13.05 9.03
C LEU A 187 6.73 -12.65 10.49
N LYS A 188 5.83 -11.83 11.06
CA LYS A 188 5.86 -11.46 12.48
C LYS A 188 5.79 -12.69 13.40
N ARG A 189 5.01 -13.72 13.05
CA ARG A 189 4.89 -14.97 13.83
C ARG A 189 6.14 -15.86 13.76
N PHE A 190 6.89 -15.84 12.68
CA PHE A 190 8.16 -16.58 12.58
C PHE A 190 9.31 -15.92 13.37
N GLY A 191 9.18 -14.63 13.66
CA GLY A 191 10.14 -13.87 14.45
C GLY A 191 11.00 -12.93 13.60
N LYS A 192 11.66 -12.00 14.29
CA LYS A 192 12.47 -10.95 13.65
C LYS A 192 13.62 -11.56 12.86
N ASP A 193 13.77 -11.15 11.61
CA ASP A 193 14.86 -11.54 10.71
C ASP A 193 14.96 -13.05 10.41
N VAL A 194 13.90 -13.82 10.66
CA VAL A 194 13.86 -15.28 10.42
C VAL A 194 13.44 -15.59 8.99
N GLY A 195 12.35 -14.99 8.51
CA GLY A 195 11.75 -15.33 7.21
C GLY A 195 11.09 -16.72 7.21
N ILE A 196 10.70 -17.20 6.03
CA ILE A 196 10.06 -18.50 5.83
C ILE A 196 10.95 -19.46 5.03
N ASN A 197 10.66 -20.76 5.09
CA ASN A 197 11.43 -21.79 4.39
C ASN A 197 11.41 -21.56 2.86
N ILE A 198 12.56 -21.77 2.19
CA ILE A 198 12.74 -21.59 0.75
C ILE A 198 11.73 -22.37 -0.11
N LYS A 199 11.29 -23.56 0.34
CA LYS A 199 10.26 -24.37 -0.33
C LYS A 199 8.92 -23.62 -0.33
N ALA A 200 8.56 -22.97 0.78
CA ALA A 200 7.35 -22.14 0.86
C ALA A 200 7.50 -20.87 0.01
N VAL A 201 8.67 -20.21 0.04
CA VAL A 201 8.95 -19.05 -0.83
C VAL A 201 8.77 -19.40 -2.30
N ARG A 202 9.27 -20.56 -2.74
CA ARG A 202 9.10 -21.05 -4.12
C ARG A 202 7.63 -21.22 -4.49
N ILE A 203 6.83 -21.83 -3.61
CA ILE A 203 5.39 -22.02 -3.83
C ILE A 203 4.71 -20.65 -3.94
N TYR A 204 5.01 -19.73 -3.04
CA TYR A 204 4.45 -18.39 -3.05
C TYR A 204 4.88 -17.58 -4.28
N ALA A 205 6.14 -17.68 -4.71
CA ALA A 205 6.61 -17.05 -5.94
C ALA A 205 5.81 -17.53 -7.16
N GLN A 206 5.58 -18.84 -7.28
CA GLN A 206 4.75 -19.38 -8.37
C GLN A 206 3.33 -18.80 -8.36
N GLN A 207 2.70 -18.69 -7.19
CA GLN A 207 1.34 -18.15 -7.04
C GLN A 207 1.28 -16.64 -7.33
N LEU A 208 2.30 -15.88 -6.92
CA LEU A 208 2.43 -14.45 -7.26
C LEU A 208 2.62 -14.25 -8.77
N PHE A 209 3.44 -15.06 -9.42
CA PHE A 209 3.61 -14.97 -10.88
C PHE A 209 2.35 -15.34 -11.65
N LEU A 210 1.53 -16.27 -11.14
CA LEU A 210 0.20 -16.53 -11.70
C LEU A 210 -0.74 -15.33 -11.57
N SER A 211 -0.65 -14.59 -10.46
CA SER A 211 -1.39 -13.34 -10.23
C SER A 211 -0.97 -12.26 -11.22
N LEU A 212 0.35 -12.03 -11.35
CA LEU A 212 0.90 -11.08 -12.32
C LEU A 212 0.49 -11.42 -13.76
N SER A 213 0.52 -12.70 -14.14
CA SER A 213 0.08 -13.14 -15.45
C SER A 213 -1.39 -12.78 -15.74
N LEU A 214 -2.27 -12.85 -14.74
CA LEU A 214 -3.67 -12.43 -14.90
C LEU A 214 -3.80 -10.90 -15.01
N LEU A 215 -3.06 -10.15 -14.17
CA LEU A 215 -3.05 -8.69 -14.21
C LEU A 215 -2.61 -8.16 -15.59
N THR A 216 -1.51 -8.70 -16.12
CA THR A 216 -1.04 -8.36 -17.47
C THR A 216 -2.06 -8.72 -18.54
N LYS A 217 -2.69 -9.90 -18.47
CA LYS A 217 -3.75 -10.31 -19.42
C LYS A 217 -4.95 -9.36 -19.39
N CYS A 218 -5.25 -8.77 -18.24
CA CYS A 218 -6.36 -7.84 -18.05
C CYS A 218 -5.95 -6.36 -18.17
N ASN A 219 -4.73 -6.06 -18.63
CA ASN A 219 -4.21 -4.70 -18.73
C ASN A 219 -4.29 -3.89 -17.41
N ALA A 220 -4.14 -4.55 -16.26
CA ALA A 220 -4.21 -3.94 -14.95
C ALA A 220 -2.83 -3.90 -14.28
N LEU A 221 -2.50 -2.76 -13.67
CA LEU A 221 -1.35 -2.58 -12.78
C LEU A 221 -1.87 -2.57 -11.35
N HIS A 222 -1.26 -3.36 -10.46
CA HIS A 222 -1.66 -3.38 -9.05
C HIS A 222 -1.10 -2.18 -8.30
N ALA A 223 0.17 -1.84 -8.52
CA ALA A 223 0.84 -0.66 -7.97
C ALA A 223 0.88 -0.56 -6.43
N ASP A 224 0.67 -1.66 -5.69
CA ASP A 224 0.88 -1.70 -4.23
C ASP A 224 1.10 -3.13 -3.72
N ILE A 225 1.92 -3.92 -4.43
CA ILE A 225 2.24 -5.29 -4.02
C ILE A 225 3.25 -5.25 -2.87
N LYS A 226 2.83 -5.77 -1.71
CA LYS A 226 3.63 -5.89 -0.48
C LYS A 226 3.08 -7.03 0.38
N PRO A 227 3.84 -7.53 1.38
CA PRO A 227 3.36 -8.59 2.28
C PRO A 227 2.02 -8.28 2.95
N ASP A 228 1.72 -7.01 3.18
CA ASP A 228 0.49 -6.51 3.80
C ASP A 228 -0.76 -6.71 2.90
N ASN A 229 -0.56 -6.68 1.57
CA ASN A 229 -1.61 -6.84 0.55
C ASN A 229 -1.62 -8.25 -0.09
N ILE A 230 -1.02 -9.23 0.58
CA ILE A 230 -1.05 -10.63 0.17
C ILE A 230 -1.57 -11.46 1.34
N LEU A 231 -2.74 -12.04 1.16
CA LEU A 231 -3.42 -12.85 2.15
C LEU A 231 -3.10 -14.33 1.96
N VAL A 232 -3.16 -15.10 3.04
CA VAL A 232 -2.97 -16.56 3.03
C VAL A 232 -4.18 -17.30 3.58
N SER A 233 -4.41 -18.52 3.07
CA SER A 233 -5.37 -19.46 3.62
C SER A 233 -5.00 -19.89 5.04
N GLU A 234 -5.95 -20.48 5.77
CA GLU A 234 -5.70 -21.01 7.12
C GLU A 234 -4.59 -22.08 7.14
N SER A 235 -4.56 -22.92 6.11
CA SER A 235 -3.50 -23.91 5.88
C SER A 235 -2.16 -23.31 5.42
N LYS A 236 -2.13 -22.02 5.07
CA LYS A 236 -0.96 -21.29 4.54
C LYS A 236 -0.37 -21.86 3.25
N ASN A 237 -1.08 -22.76 2.56
CA ASN A 237 -0.63 -23.36 1.30
C ASN A 237 -1.03 -22.52 0.08
N THR A 238 -2.01 -21.65 0.23
CA THR A 238 -2.51 -20.77 -0.84
C THR A 238 -2.41 -19.33 -0.40
N LEU A 239 -1.85 -18.48 -1.25
CA LEU A 239 -1.91 -17.03 -1.13
C LEU A 239 -2.87 -16.46 -2.18
N LYS A 240 -3.37 -15.27 -1.87
CA LYS A 240 -4.09 -14.41 -2.80
C LYS A 240 -3.67 -12.97 -2.66
N MET A 241 -3.39 -12.33 -3.79
CA MET A 241 -3.18 -10.89 -3.89
C MET A 241 -4.51 -10.16 -3.66
N CYS A 242 -4.49 -9.12 -2.82
CA CYS A 242 -5.66 -8.33 -2.48
C CYS A 242 -5.38 -6.83 -2.52
N ASP A 243 -6.41 -6.04 -2.30
CA ASP A 243 -6.39 -4.57 -2.28
C ASP A 243 -5.98 -3.93 -3.61
N LEU A 244 -6.96 -3.83 -4.51
CA LEU A 244 -6.83 -3.19 -5.82
C LEU A 244 -7.24 -1.71 -5.76
N GLY A 245 -7.21 -1.08 -4.58
CA GLY A 245 -7.58 0.33 -4.40
C GLY A 245 -6.64 1.30 -5.11
N SER A 246 -5.37 0.93 -5.26
CA SER A 246 -4.35 1.69 -6.02
C SER A 246 -4.22 1.21 -7.47
N ALA A 247 -5.00 0.21 -7.88
CA ALA A 247 -4.85 -0.40 -9.19
C ALA A 247 -5.37 0.53 -10.29
N SER A 248 -4.71 0.48 -11.44
CA SER A 248 -5.04 1.30 -12.61
C SER A 248 -4.94 0.49 -13.90
N ASP A 249 -5.58 0.98 -14.95
CA ASP A 249 -5.38 0.41 -16.28
C ASP A 249 -4.03 0.88 -16.83
N ALA A 250 -3.28 -0.01 -17.47
CA ALA A 250 -1.95 0.35 -18.00
C ALA A 250 -2.00 1.42 -19.11
N SER A 251 -3.19 1.71 -19.66
CA SER A 251 -3.41 2.83 -20.58
C SER A 251 -3.57 4.19 -19.89
N GLU A 252 -3.84 4.23 -18.58
CA GLU A 252 -4.07 5.44 -17.78
C GLU A 252 -2.82 5.85 -16.96
N ASN A 253 -1.61 5.47 -17.42
CA ASN A 253 -0.39 5.71 -16.64
C ASN A 253 -0.05 7.19 -16.51
N GLU A 254 -0.08 7.70 -15.28
CA GLU A 254 0.35 9.05 -14.92
C GLU A 254 1.70 9.00 -14.21
N ILE A 255 2.68 9.76 -14.72
CA ILE A 255 4.01 9.80 -14.13
C ILE A 255 3.96 10.57 -12.82
N THR A 256 4.07 9.85 -11.70
CA THR A 256 4.09 10.39 -10.34
C THR A 256 5.15 9.70 -9.50
N PRO A 257 5.96 10.44 -8.70
CA PRO A 257 7.10 9.87 -7.98
C PRO A 257 6.71 9.08 -6.72
N TYR A 258 5.42 9.05 -6.37
CA TYR A 258 4.90 8.46 -5.13
C TYR A 258 3.99 7.25 -5.34
N LEU A 259 3.85 6.76 -6.58
CA LEU A 259 3.16 5.49 -6.85
C LEU A 259 3.87 4.34 -6.14
N VAL A 260 3.11 3.35 -5.62
CA VAL A 260 3.61 2.20 -4.84
C VAL A 260 4.15 2.58 -3.46
N SER A 261 3.89 1.73 -2.46
CA SER A 261 4.55 1.82 -1.15
C SER A 261 6.08 1.88 -1.27
N ARG A 262 6.70 2.83 -0.58
CA ARG A 262 8.10 3.25 -0.80
C ARG A 262 9.12 2.11 -0.87
N PHE A 263 9.07 1.15 0.04
CA PHE A 263 10.06 0.06 0.10
C PHE A 263 9.98 -0.94 -1.06
N TYR A 264 8.85 -0.95 -1.78
CA TYR A 264 8.57 -1.82 -2.93
C TYR A 264 8.53 -1.02 -4.24
N ARG A 265 8.75 0.30 -4.18
CA ARG A 265 8.69 1.22 -5.32
C ARG A 265 9.84 0.96 -6.29
N ALA A 266 9.51 0.87 -7.57
CA ALA A 266 10.47 0.64 -8.64
C ALA A 266 11.26 1.92 -9.00
N PRO A 267 12.51 1.81 -9.49
CA PRO A 267 13.33 2.98 -9.82
C PRO A 267 12.73 3.86 -10.93
N GLU A 268 12.01 3.28 -11.89
CA GLU A 268 11.33 4.01 -12.96
C GLU A 268 10.28 4.99 -12.43
N ILE A 269 9.60 4.65 -11.34
CA ILE A 269 8.64 5.54 -10.67
C ILE A 269 9.38 6.72 -10.05
N ILE A 270 10.47 6.46 -9.31
CA ILE A 270 11.23 7.50 -8.63
C ILE A 270 11.93 8.45 -9.61
N ILE A 271 12.48 7.91 -10.70
CA ILE A 271 13.18 8.69 -11.73
C ILE A 271 12.18 9.42 -12.65
N GLY A 272 10.93 8.99 -12.69
CA GLY A 272 9.88 9.57 -13.55
C GLY A 272 10.00 9.11 -15.00
N LEU A 273 10.22 7.81 -15.21
CA LEU A 273 10.19 7.18 -16.52
C LEU A 273 8.77 6.65 -16.80
N PRO A 274 8.41 6.45 -18.08
CA PRO A 274 7.25 5.65 -18.43
C PRO A 274 7.40 4.24 -17.81
N TYR A 275 6.33 3.77 -17.19
CA TYR A 275 6.29 2.48 -16.49
C TYR A 275 5.20 1.59 -17.08
N ASP A 276 5.30 0.29 -16.79
CA ASP A 276 4.37 -0.75 -17.24
C ASP A 276 4.26 -1.85 -16.16
N PHE A 277 3.85 -3.06 -16.54
CA PHE A 277 3.72 -4.22 -15.66
C PHE A 277 5.02 -4.61 -14.93
N ALA A 278 6.19 -4.15 -15.39
CA ALA A 278 7.47 -4.40 -14.72
C ALA A 278 7.54 -3.82 -13.31
N LEU A 279 6.76 -2.78 -12.99
CA LEU A 279 6.71 -2.20 -11.64
C LEU A 279 6.20 -3.23 -10.60
N ASP A 280 5.21 -4.02 -10.99
CA ASP A 280 4.62 -5.06 -10.13
C ASP A 280 5.59 -6.24 -9.99
N MET A 281 6.35 -6.55 -11.05
CA MET A 281 7.43 -7.54 -10.99
C MET A 281 8.54 -7.12 -10.01
N TRP A 282 8.95 -5.84 -10.02
CA TRP A 282 9.90 -5.30 -9.06
C TRP A 282 9.40 -5.43 -7.61
N SER A 283 8.13 -5.10 -7.39
CA SER A 283 7.47 -5.20 -6.08
C SER A 283 7.42 -6.64 -5.57
N VAL A 284 7.15 -7.61 -6.46
CA VAL A 284 7.24 -9.04 -6.15
C VAL A 284 8.67 -9.45 -5.79
N GLY A 285 9.69 -9.00 -6.52
CA GLY A 285 11.08 -9.29 -6.18
C GLY A 285 11.48 -8.81 -4.77
N CYS A 286 11.08 -7.59 -4.41
CA CYS A 286 11.28 -7.04 -3.07
C CYS A 286 10.53 -7.87 -2.00
N THR A 287 9.28 -8.25 -2.28
CA THR A 287 8.46 -9.07 -1.39
C THR A 287 9.07 -10.45 -1.18
N LEU A 288 9.52 -11.14 -2.23
CA LEU A 288 10.12 -12.47 -2.13
C LEU A 288 11.40 -12.47 -1.30
N TYR A 289 12.27 -11.47 -1.49
CA TYR A 289 13.45 -11.28 -0.66
C TYR A 289 13.07 -11.15 0.82
N GLU A 290 12.04 -10.36 1.10
CA GLU A 290 11.56 -10.15 2.47
C GLU A 290 10.93 -11.40 3.07
N LEU A 291 10.19 -12.18 2.29
CA LEU A 291 9.63 -13.45 2.76
C LEU A 291 10.73 -14.41 3.20
N TYR A 292 11.78 -14.56 2.40
CA TYR A 292 12.87 -15.47 2.73
C TYR A 292 13.76 -14.96 3.88
N THR A 293 14.05 -13.66 3.91
CA THR A 293 15.02 -13.13 4.88
C THR A 293 14.39 -12.60 6.17
N GLY A 294 13.10 -12.27 6.14
CA GLY A 294 12.42 -11.50 7.18
C GLY A 294 12.82 -10.03 7.23
N LYS A 295 13.55 -9.53 6.21
CA LYS A 295 14.09 -8.16 6.15
C LYS A 295 13.62 -7.45 4.89
N ILE A 296 13.28 -6.17 5.02
CA ILE A 296 13.01 -5.30 3.88
C ILE A 296 14.26 -5.20 3.00
N LEU A 297 14.11 -5.36 1.68
CA LEU A 297 15.22 -5.34 0.73
C LEU A 297 15.87 -3.95 0.66
N PHE A 298 15.05 -2.91 0.51
CA PHE A 298 15.44 -1.51 0.39
C PHE A 298 14.74 -0.64 1.46
N PRO A 299 15.28 -0.55 2.68
CA PRO A 299 14.70 0.27 3.76
C PRO A 299 15.09 1.75 3.63
N GLY A 300 14.74 2.39 2.51
CA GLY A 300 15.04 3.80 2.24
C GLY A 300 14.01 4.75 2.88
N ARG A 301 14.46 5.79 3.58
CA ARG A 301 13.59 6.78 4.22
C ARG A 301 13.06 7.83 3.25
N SER A 302 13.68 7.97 2.08
CA SER A 302 13.27 8.88 1.02
C SER A 302 13.48 8.23 -0.35
N ASN A 303 12.84 8.79 -1.39
CA ASN A 303 13.06 8.39 -2.78
C ASN A 303 14.54 8.42 -3.18
N ASN A 304 15.27 9.45 -2.72
CA ASN A 304 16.70 9.55 -2.94
C ASN A 304 17.47 8.38 -2.26
N GLN A 305 17.13 8.05 -1.01
CA GLN A 305 17.77 6.92 -0.33
C GLN A 305 17.42 5.57 -0.95
N MET A 306 16.21 5.40 -1.49
CA MET A 306 15.82 4.21 -2.26
C MET A 306 16.74 4.01 -3.46
N LEU A 307 16.95 5.06 -4.28
CA LEU A 307 17.86 5.00 -5.43
C LEU A 307 19.28 4.63 -5.03
N LYS A 308 19.80 5.20 -3.93
CA LYS A 308 21.11 4.83 -3.38
C LYS A 308 21.21 3.33 -3.11
N LEU A 309 20.23 2.77 -2.38
CA LEU A 309 20.22 1.34 -2.02
C LEU A 309 20.11 0.43 -3.25
N MET A 310 19.35 0.86 -4.27
CA MET A 310 19.26 0.16 -5.56
C MET A 310 20.60 0.17 -6.30
N MET A 311 21.28 1.33 -6.35
CA MET A 311 22.60 1.45 -6.99
C MET A 311 23.69 0.70 -6.23
N GLU A 312 23.61 0.61 -4.90
CA GLU A 312 24.53 -0.22 -4.12
C GLU A 312 24.41 -1.72 -4.49
N LEU A 313 23.24 -2.16 -4.94
CA LEU A 313 22.97 -3.54 -5.35
C LEU A 313 23.25 -3.81 -6.84
N LYS A 314 22.83 -2.91 -7.73
CA LYS A 314 22.86 -3.12 -9.19
C LYS A 314 23.88 -2.24 -9.93
N GLY A 315 24.51 -1.28 -9.25
CA GLY A 315 25.41 -0.30 -9.84
C GLY A 315 24.70 0.95 -10.37
N LYS A 316 25.46 1.82 -11.04
CA LYS A 316 24.95 3.11 -11.58
C LYS A 316 23.89 2.89 -12.66
N PHE A 317 22.83 3.71 -12.63
CA PHE A 317 21.89 3.80 -13.75
C PHE A 317 22.58 4.31 -15.02
N SER A 318 22.14 3.84 -16.18
CA SER A 318 22.69 4.32 -17.45
C SER A 318 22.32 5.78 -17.70
N ASN A 319 23.26 6.59 -18.22
CA ASN A 319 22.99 8.00 -18.55
C ASN A 319 21.86 8.14 -19.59
N LYS A 320 21.66 7.13 -20.45
CA LYS A 320 20.53 7.08 -21.40
C LYS A 320 19.18 6.98 -20.70
N THR A 321 19.11 6.19 -19.63
CA THR A 321 17.92 6.06 -18.79
C THR A 321 17.64 7.37 -18.06
N LEU A 322 18.66 7.93 -17.40
CA LEU A 322 18.52 9.15 -16.60
C LEU A 322 18.06 10.36 -17.43
N ARG A 323 18.52 10.50 -18.69
CA ARG A 323 18.06 11.57 -19.59
C ARG A 323 16.55 11.56 -19.87
N LYS A 324 15.90 10.40 -19.77
CA LYS A 324 14.46 10.27 -20.04
C LYS A 324 13.59 10.52 -18.81
N GLY A 325 14.18 10.53 -17.61
CA GLY A 325 13.45 10.70 -16.36
C GLY A 325 13.01 12.13 -16.14
N GLN A 326 11.73 12.32 -15.82
CA GLN A 326 11.18 13.65 -15.50
C GLN A 326 11.71 14.18 -14.17
N PHE A 327 12.01 13.29 -13.21
CA PHE A 327 12.46 13.64 -11.87
C PHE A 327 13.97 13.45 -11.67
N THR A 328 14.71 13.13 -12.73
CA THR A 328 16.17 12.91 -12.66
C THR A 328 16.92 14.06 -11.99
N LYS A 329 16.55 15.32 -12.29
CA LYS A 329 17.22 16.51 -11.74
C LYS A 329 17.07 16.67 -10.22
N GLN A 330 16.13 15.95 -9.60
CA GLN A 330 15.97 15.93 -8.14
C GLN A 330 17.01 15.03 -7.45
N HIS A 331 17.69 14.17 -8.20
CA HIS A 331 18.55 13.12 -7.66
C HIS A 331 19.93 13.05 -8.33
N PHE A 332 20.11 13.70 -9.48
CA PHE A 332 21.35 13.69 -10.25
C PHE A 332 21.70 15.10 -10.73
N ASP A 333 23.00 15.38 -10.81
CA ASP A 333 23.52 16.61 -11.44
C ASP A 333 23.49 16.53 -12.98
N ASP A 334 23.94 17.59 -13.65
CA ASP A 334 23.99 17.67 -15.11
C ASP A 334 24.95 16.64 -15.75
N ASP A 335 25.94 16.16 -14.99
CA ASP A 335 26.89 15.10 -15.37
C ASP A 335 26.39 13.69 -15.05
N PHE A 336 25.16 13.56 -14.54
CA PHE A 336 24.54 12.32 -14.07
C PHE A 336 25.29 11.65 -12.91
N ASN A 337 25.94 12.43 -12.05
CA ASN A 337 26.41 11.96 -10.76
C ASN A 337 25.28 12.03 -9.74
N PHE A 338 25.24 11.06 -8.83
CA PHE A 338 24.16 10.94 -7.88
C PHE A 338 24.33 11.94 -6.73
N LEU A 339 23.31 12.75 -6.51
CA LEU A 339 23.19 13.71 -5.42
C LEU A 339 22.53 13.02 -4.24
N TYR A 340 23.31 12.60 -3.24
CA TYR A 340 22.77 11.98 -2.04
C TYR A 340 22.35 13.03 -1.03
N HIS A 341 21.07 12.99 -0.64
CA HIS A 341 20.50 13.90 0.35
C HIS A 341 20.59 13.25 1.73
N GLU A 342 21.34 13.86 2.63
CA GLU A 342 21.48 13.41 4.02
C GLU A 342 21.01 14.51 4.96
N THR A 343 20.13 14.17 5.89
CA THR A 343 19.75 15.07 6.99
C THR A 343 20.78 14.93 8.11
N ASP A 344 21.51 16.00 8.42
CA ASP A 344 22.43 16.02 9.55
C ASP A 344 21.63 15.90 10.87
N ARG A 345 21.98 14.89 11.68
CA ARG A 345 21.28 14.54 12.93
C ARG A 345 21.38 15.63 14.01
N ILE A 346 22.35 16.52 13.89
CA ILE A 346 22.60 17.56 14.90
C ILE A 346 21.95 18.88 14.47
N SER A 347 22.03 19.23 13.18
CA SER A 347 21.54 20.52 12.67
C SER A 347 20.15 20.46 12.02
N ASN A 348 19.60 19.26 11.76
CA ASN A 348 18.39 19.03 10.97
C ASN A 348 18.41 19.73 9.60
N LYS A 349 19.59 20.06 9.08
CA LYS A 349 19.77 20.65 7.74
C LYS A 349 20.04 19.54 6.73
N GLU A 350 19.49 19.72 5.53
CA GLU A 350 19.80 18.86 4.40
C GLU A 350 21.19 19.20 3.86
N VAL A 351 22.02 18.17 3.77
CA VAL A 351 23.36 18.23 3.17
C VAL A 351 23.34 17.35 1.93
N ILE A 352 23.66 17.96 0.78
CA ILE A 352 23.75 17.25 -0.50
C ILE A 352 25.21 16.86 -0.72
N LYS A 353 25.45 15.56 -0.92
CA LYS A 353 26.78 15.00 -1.22
C LYS A 353 26.76 14.32 -2.57
N VAL A 354 27.72 14.63 -3.42
CA VAL A 354 27.91 13.88 -4.67
C VAL A 354 28.56 12.55 -4.34
N ILE A 355 27.88 11.44 -4.62
CA ILE A 355 28.40 10.08 -4.43
C ILE A 355 28.55 9.40 -5.79
N VAL A 356 29.73 8.84 -6.02
CA VAL A 356 30.04 8.08 -7.24
C VAL A 356 29.99 6.59 -6.93
N ILE A 357 28.85 5.95 -7.22
CA ILE A 357 28.68 4.49 -7.12
C ILE A 357 28.89 3.91 -8.52
N THR A 358 30.08 3.37 -8.81
CA THR A 358 30.39 2.78 -10.13
C THR A 358 30.14 1.28 -10.20
N LYS A 359 30.30 0.57 -9.08
CA LYS A 359 30.14 -0.90 -9.00
C LYS A 359 29.17 -1.28 -7.88
N PRO A 360 28.47 -2.42 -8.00
CA PRO A 360 27.73 -3.01 -6.90
C PRO A 360 28.63 -3.18 -5.68
N VAL A 361 28.22 -2.63 -4.55
CA VAL A 361 28.96 -2.70 -3.27
C VAL A 361 28.34 -3.78 -2.37
N ARG A 362 27.07 -4.11 -2.57
CA ARG A 362 26.34 -5.10 -1.80
C ARG A 362 25.97 -6.28 -2.69
N ASP A 363 26.48 -7.46 -2.35
CA ASP A 363 26.14 -8.69 -3.04
C ASP A 363 24.87 -9.34 -2.44
N LEU A 364 23.90 -9.64 -3.29
CA LEU A 364 22.66 -10.32 -2.90
C LEU A 364 22.95 -11.75 -2.44
N LYS A 365 23.88 -12.43 -3.10
CA LYS A 365 24.21 -13.83 -2.84
C LYS A 365 24.75 -14.02 -1.44
N THR A 366 25.62 -13.12 -0.97
CA THR A 366 26.14 -13.16 0.40
C THR A 366 25.04 -12.95 1.45
N ARG A 367 24.07 -12.05 1.20
CA ARG A 367 22.93 -11.81 2.11
C ARG A 367 21.99 -13.00 2.23
N LEU A 368 21.78 -13.73 1.12
CA LEU A 368 20.89 -14.88 1.08
C LEU A 368 21.55 -16.16 1.60
N LEU A 369 22.86 -16.31 1.38
CA LEU A 369 23.64 -17.48 1.81
C LEU A 369 24.13 -17.41 3.26
N SER A 370 23.98 -16.29 3.97
CA SER A 370 24.43 -16.20 5.37
C SER A 370 23.66 -17.13 6.34
N LYS A 371 22.61 -17.82 5.87
CA LYS A 371 21.75 -18.75 6.63
C LYS A 371 21.97 -20.24 6.29
N THR A 372 23.04 -20.59 5.57
CA THR A 372 23.24 -21.95 5.00
C THR A 372 23.68 -23.03 5.99
N SER A 373 23.96 -22.71 7.26
CA SER A 373 24.63 -23.62 8.20
C SER A 373 23.91 -24.95 8.46
N HIS A 374 22.63 -25.10 8.08
CA HIS A 374 21.83 -26.31 8.31
C HIS A 374 20.92 -26.71 7.13
N MET A 375 21.22 -26.29 5.90
CA MET A 375 20.35 -26.59 4.73
C MET A 375 20.71 -27.91 4.06
N THR A 376 19.68 -28.61 3.56
CA THR A 376 19.87 -29.79 2.70
C THR A 376 20.38 -29.40 1.31
N ASP A 377 21.01 -30.34 0.59
CA ASP A 377 21.51 -30.10 -0.78
C ASP A 377 20.39 -29.64 -1.74
N GLU A 378 19.17 -30.13 -1.54
CA GLU A 378 17.99 -29.71 -2.31
C GLU A 378 17.66 -28.23 -2.04
N GLU A 379 17.64 -27.82 -0.77
CA GLU A 379 17.39 -26.42 -0.38
C GLU A 379 18.48 -25.48 -0.87
N LEU A 380 19.75 -25.92 -0.91
CA LEU A 380 20.85 -25.15 -1.47
C LEU A 380 20.70 -24.91 -2.98
N ARG A 381 20.24 -25.92 -3.73
CA ARG A 381 19.91 -25.77 -5.16
C ARG A 381 18.78 -24.79 -5.36
N LEU A 382 17.70 -24.92 -4.58
CA LEU A 382 16.57 -23.99 -4.62
C LEU A 382 16.99 -22.56 -4.27
N LEU A 383 17.84 -22.40 -3.26
CA LEU A 383 18.37 -21.10 -2.86
C LEU A 383 19.23 -20.48 -3.96
N THR A 384 20.04 -21.28 -4.65
CA THR A 384 20.83 -20.80 -5.79
C THR A 384 19.93 -20.32 -6.92
N SER A 385 18.91 -21.10 -7.29
CA SER A 385 17.89 -20.66 -8.27
C SER A 385 17.12 -19.42 -7.82
N PHE A 386 16.91 -19.25 -6.52
CA PHE A 386 16.26 -18.07 -5.95
C PHE A 386 17.14 -16.81 -5.97
N VAL A 387 18.46 -16.97 -5.83
CA VAL A 387 19.41 -15.85 -5.97
C VAL A 387 19.45 -15.33 -7.42
N ASP A 388 19.25 -16.22 -8.40
CA ASP A 388 19.29 -15.89 -9.83
C ASP A 388 17.96 -15.33 -10.37
N LEU A 389 16.84 -15.58 -9.67
CA LEU A 389 15.50 -15.05 -9.95
C LEU A 389 15.45 -13.53 -9.74
#